data_AF-A0A3A8R4E8-F1
#
_entry.id   AF-A0A3A8R4E8-F1
#
_cell.length_a   1.000
_cell.length_b   1.000
_cell.length_c   1.000
_cell.angle_alpha   90.00
_cell.angle_beta   90.00
_cell.angle_gamma   90.00
#
_symmetry.space_group_name_H-M   'P 1'
#
loop_
_entity.id
_entity.type
_entity.pdbx_description
1 polymer ?
#
loop_
_entity_poly.entity_id
_entity_poly.type
_entity_poly.pdbx_seq_one_letter_code
_entity_poly.pdbx_strand_id
1 'polypeptide(L)'
;MDKAVRAAATASATMKLLEAADVARIEHLLVECAKDADFIVNEREYGQGKYPDDKECLRVVGYDKNGDPIRRQAELGRLKHDVAFACVQREILRHFPNNVSIEPRYVIRTGKGGQQDIMKPDVVLHASGRPDQAQCVFDFKFPCLKDRKSDPLSVPETRDQMTRYASLDGQCNPAIITPQFGIIRE
;
A
#
# COMPACT_ATOMS: atom_id res chain seq x y z
N MET A 1 -49.97 11.15 37.79
CA MET A 1 -48.53 10.83 37.82
C MET A 1 -48.17 10.25 36.46
N ASP A 2 -47.79 11.11 35.51
CA ASP A 2 -47.39 10.69 34.17
C ASP A 2 -45.94 10.19 34.19
N LYS A 3 -45.74 8.93 33.82
CA LYS A 3 -44.41 8.38 33.52
C LYS A 3 -44.11 8.62 32.05
N ALA A 4 -43.37 9.69 31.76
CA ALA A 4 -42.73 9.86 30.47
C ALA A 4 -41.61 8.82 30.30
N VAL A 5 -41.81 7.85 29.41
CA VAL A 5 -40.75 6.95 28.96
C VAL A 5 -39.86 7.73 27.99
N ARG A 6 -38.64 8.06 28.42
CA ARG A 6 -37.59 8.52 27.51
C ARG A 6 -37.12 7.32 26.70
N ALA A 7 -37.58 7.22 25.45
CA ALA A 7 -36.92 6.40 24.46
C ALA A 7 -35.56 7.03 24.13
N ALA A 8 -34.48 6.47 24.67
CA ALA A 8 -33.15 6.77 24.18
C ALA A 8 -33.02 6.14 22.79
N ALA A 9 -33.07 6.97 21.75
CA ALA A 9 -32.65 6.53 20.43
C ALA A 9 -31.15 6.25 20.50
N THR A 10 -30.77 4.99 20.62
CA THR A 10 -29.43 4.54 20.26
C THR A 10 -29.28 4.75 18.77
N ALA A 11 -28.76 5.93 18.39
CA ALA A 11 -28.24 6.14 17.05
C ALA A 11 -27.05 5.18 16.91
N SER A 12 -27.28 4.01 16.33
CA SER A 12 -26.20 3.23 15.73
C SER A 12 -25.59 4.16 14.69
N ALA A 13 -24.41 4.69 14.98
CA ALA A 13 -23.65 5.46 14.01
C ALA A 13 -23.29 4.48 12.89
N THR A 14 -24.13 4.40 11.86
CA THR A 14 -23.78 3.75 10.61
C THR A 14 -22.52 4.44 10.12
N MET A 15 -21.39 3.74 10.21
CA MET A 15 -20.11 4.25 9.77
C MET A 15 -20.25 4.57 8.28
N LYS A 16 -20.20 5.85 7.92
CA LYS A 16 -20.07 6.24 6.52
C LYS A 16 -18.76 5.65 6.03
N LEU A 17 -18.82 4.79 5.03
CA LEU A 17 -17.69 4.23 4.29
C LEU A 17 -17.32 5.21 3.17
N LEU A 18 -16.13 5.06 2.56
CA LEU A 18 -15.95 5.63 1.23
C LEU A 18 -16.91 4.92 0.26
N GLU A 19 -17.59 5.70 -0.56
CA GLU A 19 -18.45 5.18 -1.61
C GLU A 19 -17.62 4.46 -2.67
N ALA A 20 -18.22 3.49 -3.37
CA ALA A 20 -17.53 2.70 -4.39
C ALA A 20 -16.87 3.58 -5.48
N ALA A 21 -17.48 4.72 -5.82
CA ALA A 21 -16.93 5.67 -6.79
C ALA A 21 -15.68 6.41 -6.26
N ASP A 22 -15.61 6.68 -4.95
CA ASP A 22 -14.42 7.27 -4.33
C ASP A 22 -13.28 6.25 -4.29
N VAL A 23 -13.57 5.02 -3.87
CA VAL A 23 -12.58 3.92 -3.87
C VAL A 23 -12.03 3.69 -5.28
N ALA A 24 -12.88 3.58 -6.29
CA ALA A 24 -12.44 3.37 -7.67
C ALA A 24 -11.58 4.54 -8.20
N ARG A 25 -11.92 5.78 -7.83
CA ARG A 25 -11.11 6.95 -8.19
C ARG A 25 -9.75 6.93 -7.49
N ILE A 26 -9.69 6.59 -6.21
CA ILE A 26 -8.43 6.50 -5.48
C ILE A 26 -7.57 5.37 -6.05
N GLU A 27 -8.15 4.20 -6.32
CA GLU A 27 -7.43 3.09 -6.95
C GLU A 27 -6.85 3.47 -8.32
N HIS A 28 -7.61 4.18 -9.14
CA HIS A 28 -7.11 4.69 -10.41
C HIS A 28 -5.90 5.61 -10.21
N LEU A 29 -5.99 6.58 -9.28
CA LEU A 29 -4.88 7.49 -8.98
C LEU A 29 -3.66 6.76 -8.40
N LEU A 30 -3.86 5.73 -7.58
CA LEU A 30 -2.75 4.92 -7.07
C LEU A 30 -2.03 4.18 -8.19
N VAL A 31 -2.76 3.64 -9.16
CA VAL A 31 -2.16 2.99 -10.35
C VAL A 31 -1.35 4.00 -11.17
N GLU A 32 -1.89 5.20 -11.40
CA GLU A 32 -1.16 6.25 -12.13
C GLU A 32 0.10 6.68 -11.36
N CYS A 33 0.03 6.84 -10.03
CA CYS A 33 1.21 7.11 -9.21
C CYS A 33 2.27 6.01 -9.29
N ALA A 34 1.87 4.73 -9.37
CA ALA A 34 2.82 3.62 -9.57
C ALA A 34 3.50 3.69 -10.94
N LYS A 35 2.74 3.97 -12.01
CA LYS A 35 3.28 4.11 -13.37
C LYS A 35 4.23 5.30 -13.48
N ASP A 36 3.86 6.44 -12.93
CA ASP A 36 4.68 7.64 -12.90
C ASP A 36 5.98 7.41 -12.14
N ALA A 37 5.91 6.77 -10.97
CA ALA A 37 7.08 6.42 -10.19
C ALA A 37 8.03 5.50 -10.96
N ASP A 38 7.50 4.46 -11.62
CA ASP A 38 8.29 3.58 -12.45
C ASP A 38 8.94 4.34 -13.61
N PHE A 39 8.18 5.15 -14.35
CA PHE A 39 8.70 5.94 -15.47
C PHE A 39 9.77 6.95 -15.01
N ILE A 40 9.45 7.84 -14.07
CA ILE A 40 10.32 8.93 -13.61
C ILE A 40 11.65 8.39 -13.07
N VAL A 41 11.62 7.33 -12.27
CA VAL A 41 12.85 6.78 -11.71
C VAL A 41 13.69 6.11 -12.80
N ASN A 42 13.09 5.35 -13.71
CA ASN A 42 13.88 4.72 -14.77
C ASN A 42 14.47 5.77 -15.75
N GLU A 43 13.71 6.81 -16.10
CA GLU A 43 14.19 7.94 -16.91
C GLU A 43 15.38 8.64 -16.25
N ARG A 44 15.27 8.95 -14.95
CA ARG A 44 16.33 9.62 -14.19
C ARG A 44 17.60 8.79 -14.10
N GLU A 45 17.45 7.49 -13.86
CA GLU A 45 18.59 6.60 -13.55
C GLU A 45 19.25 6.02 -14.80
N TYR A 46 18.52 5.87 -15.91
CA TYR A 46 19.02 5.21 -17.12
C TYR A 46 18.88 6.04 -18.40
N GLY A 47 18.09 7.12 -18.37
CA GLY A 47 17.79 7.95 -19.53
C GLY A 47 16.60 7.44 -20.35
N GLN A 48 16.29 8.20 -21.40
CA GLN A 48 15.02 8.09 -22.12
C GLN A 48 14.71 6.68 -22.65
N GLY A 49 13.56 6.15 -22.23
CA GLY A 49 13.00 4.87 -22.63
C GLY A 49 13.77 3.64 -22.12
N LYS A 50 14.74 3.82 -21.22
CA LYS A 50 15.60 2.72 -20.75
C LYS A 50 15.14 2.18 -19.41
N TYR A 51 15.14 0.86 -19.32
CA TYR A 51 14.78 0.11 -18.13
C TYR A 51 15.91 -0.87 -17.79
N PRO A 52 16.16 -1.16 -16.49
CA PRO A 52 17.20 -2.09 -16.08
C PRO A 52 16.83 -3.52 -16.52
N ASP A 53 17.85 -4.25 -16.98
CA ASP A 53 17.79 -5.69 -17.15
C ASP A 53 18.07 -6.42 -15.82
N ASP A 54 17.95 -7.75 -15.83
CA ASP A 54 18.15 -8.55 -14.62
C ASP A 54 19.58 -8.42 -14.07
N LYS A 55 20.58 -8.22 -14.94
CA LYS A 55 21.97 -8.02 -14.52
C LYS A 55 22.10 -6.72 -13.73
N GLU A 56 21.53 -5.63 -14.24
CA GLU A 56 21.52 -4.36 -13.54
C GLU A 56 20.72 -4.46 -12.24
N CYS A 57 19.55 -5.09 -12.25
CA CYS A 57 18.74 -5.33 -11.04
C CYS A 57 19.50 -6.08 -9.94
N LEU A 58 20.35 -7.04 -10.30
CA LEU A 58 21.11 -7.88 -9.36
C LEU A 58 22.46 -7.27 -8.94
N ARG A 59 22.90 -6.19 -9.58
CA ARG A 59 24.16 -5.50 -9.27
C ARG A 59 24.17 -5.08 -7.80
N VAL A 60 25.28 -5.33 -7.12
CA VAL A 60 25.50 -4.86 -5.75
C VAL A 60 25.82 -3.37 -5.79
N VAL A 61 25.08 -2.57 -5.03
CA VAL A 61 25.23 -1.11 -4.94
C VAL A 61 25.81 -0.67 -3.59
N GLY A 62 25.88 -1.58 -2.63
CA GLY A 62 26.44 -1.35 -1.31
C GLY A 62 26.24 -2.57 -0.41
N TYR A 63 26.54 -2.38 0.87
CA TYR A 63 26.32 -3.38 1.91
C TYR A 63 25.61 -2.70 3.08
N ASP A 64 24.71 -3.43 3.74
CA ASP A 64 24.03 -2.92 4.93
C ASP A 64 24.93 -2.99 6.17
N LYS A 65 24.39 -2.60 7.33
CA LYS A 65 25.11 -2.60 8.60
C LYS A 65 25.59 -3.98 9.08
N ASN A 66 25.00 -5.05 8.56
CA ASN A 66 25.35 -6.44 8.88
C ASN A 66 26.34 -7.02 7.85
N GLY A 67 26.65 -6.27 6.78
CA GLY A 67 27.49 -6.73 5.69
C GLY A 67 26.72 -7.46 4.59
N ASP A 68 25.38 -7.44 4.60
CA ASP A 68 24.57 -8.07 3.56
C ASP A 68 24.52 -7.19 2.29
N PRO A 69 24.63 -7.76 1.09
CA PRO A 69 24.68 -6.99 -0.15
C PRO A 69 23.33 -6.32 -0.45
N ILE A 70 23.35 -4.99 -0.59
CA ILE A 70 22.22 -4.22 -1.10
C ILE A 70 22.28 -4.29 -2.63
N ARG A 71 21.24 -4.86 -3.23
CA ARG A 71 21.11 -4.97 -4.69
C ARG A 71 20.38 -3.77 -5.27
N ARG A 72 20.70 -3.43 -6.52
CA ARG A 72 20.08 -2.33 -7.26
C ARG A 72 18.56 -2.41 -7.31
N GLN A 73 17.98 -3.61 -7.38
CA GLN A 73 16.52 -3.79 -7.31
C GLN A 73 15.90 -3.21 -6.03
N ALA A 74 16.57 -3.32 -4.89
CA ALA A 74 16.08 -2.78 -3.62
C ALA A 74 16.19 -1.25 -3.59
N GLU A 75 17.29 -0.71 -4.11
CA GLU A 75 17.49 0.73 -4.24
C GLU A 75 16.46 1.36 -5.19
N LEU A 76 16.24 0.77 -6.37
CA LEU A 76 15.23 1.23 -7.32
C LEU A 76 13.82 1.13 -6.76
N GLY A 77 13.51 0.05 -6.04
CA GLY A 77 12.23 -0.09 -5.35
C GLY A 77 11.99 1.08 -4.38
N ARG A 78 12.98 1.38 -3.53
CA ARG A 78 12.93 2.50 -2.58
C ARG A 78 12.74 3.85 -3.29
N LEU A 79 13.50 4.11 -4.36
CA LEU A 79 13.36 5.36 -5.13
C LEU A 79 11.95 5.49 -5.74
N LYS A 80 11.36 4.38 -6.22
CA LYS A 80 10.01 4.38 -6.79
C LYS A 80 8.95 4.57 -5.71
N HIS A 81 9.11 3.96 -4.54
CA HIS A 81 8.26 4.26 -3.38
C HIS A 81 8.29 5.75 -3.01
N ASP A 82 9.48 6.36 -2.91
CA ASP A 82 9.60 7.80 -2.61
C ASP A 82 8.79 8.66 -3.61
N VAL A 83 8.91 8.37 -4.92
CA VAL A 83 8.17 9.10 -5.97
C VAL A 83 6.68 8.80 -5.93
N ALA A 84 6.28 7.55 -5.72
CA ALA A 84 4.88 7.16 -5.62
C ALA A 84 4.21 7.84 -4.43
N PHE A 85 4.83 7.87 -3.26
CA PHE A 85 4.30 8.55 -2.08
C PHE A 85 4.16 10.05 -2.29
N ALA A 86 5.14 10.70 -2.92
CA ALA A 86 5.02 12.11 -3.28
C ALA A 86 3.84 12.36 -4.25
N CYS A 87 3.58 11.43 -5.18
CA CYS A 87 2.41 11.47 -6.04
C CYS A 87 1.10 11.31 -5.25
N VAL A 88 1.00 10.32 -4.35
CA VAL A 88 -0.20 10.11 -3.51
C VAL A 88 -0.48 11.35 -2.65
N GLN A 89 0.54 11.97 -2.07
CA GLN A 89 0.39 13.21 -1.31
C GLN A 89 -0.21 14.34 -2.16
N ARG A 90 0.25 14.49 -3.40
CA ARG A 90 -0.17 15.58 -4.29
C ARG A 90 -1.55 15.35 -4.89
N GLU A 91 -1.81 14.15 -5.38
CA GLU A 91 -2.99 13.84 -6.20
C GLU A 91 -4.17 13.30 -5.37
N ILE A 92 -3.90 12.55 -4.30
CA ILE A 92 -4.95 11.86 -3.54
C ILE A 92 -5.28 12.61 -2.25
N LEU A 93 -4.28 12.95 -1.43
CA LEU A 93 -4.53 13.60 -0.13
C LEU A 93 -5.17 14.99 -0.27
N ARG A 94 -5.00 15.65 -1.42
CA ARG A 94 -5.68 16.92 -1.71
C ARG A 94 -7.21 16.79 -1.71
N HIS A 95 -7.73 15.62 -2.10
CA HIS A 95 -9.17 15.34 -2.20
C HIS A 95 -9.68 14.46 -1.06
N PHE A 96 -8.82 13.64 -0.47
CA PHE A 96 -9.16 12.66 0.58
C PHE A 96 -8.26 12.77 1.82
N PRO A 97 -8.09 13.98 2.42
CA PRO A 97 -7.06 14.22 3.43
C PRO A 97 -7.26 13.40 4.72
N ASN A 98 -8.50 13.04 5.06
CA ASN A 98 -8.80 12.28 6.28
C ASN A 98 -9.00 10.79 6.00
N ASN A 99 -9.21 10.40 4.74
CA ASN A 99 -9.61 9.04 4.39
C ASN A 99 -8.45 8.18 3.92
N VAL A 100 -7.25 8.74 3.77
CA VAL A 100 -6.09 8.05 3.21
C VAL A 100 -4.91 8.24 4.16
N SER A 101 -4.20 7.16 4.47
CA SER A 101 -2.91 7.22 5.15
C SER A 101 -1.82 6.64 4.27
N ILE A 102 -0.66 7.29 4.28
CA ILE A 102 0.56 6.83 3.61
C ILE A 102 1.49 6.27 4.68
N GLU A 103 2.01 5.08 4.45
CA GLU A 103 2.88 4.32 5.37
C GLU A 103 2.36 4.24 6.83
N PRO A 104 1.06 3.97 7.09
CA PRO A 104 0.58 3.81 8.46
C PRO A 104 1.22 2.60 9.13
N ARG A 105 1.26 2.61 10.47
CA ARG A 105 1.81 1.52 11.27
C ARG A 105 0.72 0.92 12.15
N TYR A 106 0.49 -0.38 11.98
CA TYR A 106 -0.46 -1.14 12.80
C TYR A 106 0.29 -2.09 13.70
N VAL A 107 0.00 -2.03 15.00
CA VAL A 107 0.51 -3.01 15.97
C VAL A 107 -0.53 -4.11 16.10
N ILE A 108 -0.17 -5.32 15.67
CA ILE A 108 -0.99 -6.51 15.86
C ILE A 108 -0.39 -7.38 16.95
N ARG A 109 -1.27 -7.96 17.79
CA ARG A 109 -0.87 -8.92 18.81
C ARG A 109 -1.03 -10.32 18.25
N THR A 110 0.07 -11.05 18.13
CA THR A 110 0.10 -12.42 17.64
C THR A 110 0.34 -13.40 18.79
N GLY A 111 -0.32 -14.57 18.72
CA GLY A 111 -0.16 -15.67 19.66
C GLY A 111 -0.70 -15.45 21.08
N LYS A 112 -0.65 -16.50 21.91
CA LYS A 112 -1.14 -16.49 23.31
C LYS A 112 -0.27 -15.67 24.27
N GLY A 113 0.93 -15.26 23.85
CA GLY A 113 1.89 -14.49 24.65
C GLY A 113 1.87 -12.97 24.41
N GLY A 114 1.00 -12.46 23.53
CA GLY A 114 0.92 -11.03 23.24
C GLY A 114 2.13 -10.46 22.51
N GLN A 115 2.82 -11.29 21.70
CA GLN A 115 3.91 -10.83 20.86
C GLN A 115 3.38 -9.76 19.90
N GLN A 116 4.10 -8.65 19.75
CA GLN A 116 3.68 -7.55 18.88
C GLN A 116 4.42 -7.66 17.55
N ASP A 117 3.66 -7.67 16.45
CA ASP A 117 4.18 -7.46 15.10
C ASP A 117 3.71 -6.10 14.58
N ILE A 118 4.51 -5.47 13.72
CA ILE A 118 4.22 -4.17 13.14
C ILE A 118 3.99 -4.34 11.64
N MET A 119 2.74 -4.11 11.22
CA MET A 119 2.40 -4.03 9.81
C MET A 119 2.56 -2.61 9.29
N LYS A 120 3.11 -2.49 8.09
CA LYS A 120 3.40 -1.20 7.42
C LYS A 120 2.93 -1.27 5.96
N PRO A 121 1.62 -1.27 5.70
CA PRO A 121 1.12 -1.11 4.34
C PRO A 121 1.51 0.27 3.81
N ASP A 122 1.61 0.39 2.49
CA ASP A 122 2.02 1.63 1.84
C ASP A 122 0.89 2.66 1.83
N VAL A 123 -0.35 2.21 1.57
CA VAL A 123 -1.53 3.08 1.58
C VAL A 123 -2.71 2.34 2.19
N VAL A 124 -3.45 3.02 3.08
CA VAL A 124 -4.72 2.52 3.63
C VAL A 124 -5.81 3.54 3.45
N LEU A 125 -6.97 3.06 2.99
CA LEU A 125 -8.20 3.84 2.96
C LEU A 125 -8.99 3.58 4.23
N HIS A 126 -9.58 4.63 4.79
CA HIS A 126 -10.33 4.57 6.04
C HIS A 126 -11.79 4.93 5.79
N ALA A 127 -12.67 3.99 6.13
CA ALA A 127 -14.11 4.06 5.92
C ALA A 127 -14.71 5.41 6.30
N SER A 128 -14.40 5.90 7.50
CA SER A 128 -15.00 7.11 8.09
C SER A 128 -13.99 8.24 8.31
N GLY A 129 -12.83 8.15 7.66
CA GLY A 129 -11.67 9.00 7.96
C GLY A 129 -11.01 8.71 9.31
N ARG A 130 -11.36 7.59 9.92
CA ARG A 130 -10.80 7.11 11.19
C ARG A 130 -9.59 6.20 10.93
N PRO A 131 -8.37 6.56 11.38
CA PRO A 131 -7.16 5.79 11.08
C PRO A 131 -7.13 4.34 11.60
N ASP A 132 -7.98 4.03 12.59
CA ASP A 132 -8.11 2.70 13.19
C ASP A 132 -9.08 1.77 12.43
N GLN A 133 -9.71 2.26 11.35
CA GLN A 133 -10.76 1.55 10.62
C GLN A 133 -10.40 1.44 9.14
N ALA A 134 -9.49 0.51 8.83
CA ALA A 134 -9.11 0.19 7.48
C ALA A 134 -10.33 -0.29 6.68
N GLN A 135 -10.52 0.27 5.48
CA GLN A 135 -11.50 -0.18 4.48
C GLN A 135 -10.80 -0.98 3.39
N CYS A 136 -9.76 -0.39 2.78
CA CYS A 136 -8.92 -1.07 1.79
C CYS A 136 -7.44 -0.87 2.14
N VAL A 137 -6.61 -1.90 1.91
CA VAL A 137 -5.17 -1.89 2.18
C VAL A 137 -4.41 -2.13 0.89
N PHE A 138 -3.42 -1.29 0.61
CA PHE A 138 -2.62 -1.31 -0.61
C PHE A 138 -1.12 -1.32 -0.31
N ASP A 139 -0.36 -2.05 -1.13
CA ASP A 139 1.11 -2.10 -1.10
C ASP A 139 1.67 -1.94 -2.51
N PHE A 140 2.50 -0.94 -2.75
CA PHE A 140 3.18 -0.78 -4.02
C PHE A 140 4.28 -1.83 -4.17
N LYS A 141 4.27 -2.52 -5.31
CA LYS A 141 5.35 -3.43 -5.71
C LYS A 141 5.99 -2.92 -7.01
N PHE A 142 7.29 -2.66 -6.93
CA PHE A 142 8.12 -2.26 -8.08
C PHE A 142 9.13 -3.35 -8.44
N PRO A 143 8.68 -4.50 -8.98
CA PRO A 143 9.58 -5.58 -9.34
C PRO A 143 10.60 -5.11 -10.39
N CYS A 144 11.86 -5.48 -10.18
CA CYS A 144 12.94 -5.17 -11.13
C CYS A 144 13.18 -6.33 -12.09
N LEU A 145 13.24 -7.55 -11.56
CA LEU A 145 13.51 -8.77 -12.33
C LEU A 145 12.34 -9.12 -13.25
N LYS A 146 12.66 -9.65 -14.44
CA LYS A 146 11.68 -9.95 -15.48
C LYS A 146 10.59 -10.94 -15.02
N ASP A 147 10.98 -12.00 -14.31
CA ASP A 147 10.07 -13.01 -13.77
C ASP A 147 9.07 -12.39 -12.77
N ARG A 148 9.56 -11.57 -11.85
CA ARG A 148 8.75 -10.87 -10.84
C ARG A 148 7.86 -9.78 -11.45
N LYS A 149 8.29 -9.18 -12.58
CA LYS A 149 7.46 -8.25 -13.35
C LYS A 149 6.30 -8.97 -14.05
N SER A 150 6.48 -10.22 -14.47
CA SER A 150 5.43 -11.00 -15.13
C SER A 150 4.45 -11.67 -14.16
N ASP A 151 4.91 -12.02 -12.95
CA ASP A 151 4.06 -12.56 -11.89
C ASP A 151 4.47 -11.98 -10.53
N PRO A 152 3.93 -10.80 -10.16
CA PRO A 152 4.27 -10.14 -8.89
C PRO A 152 3.82 -10.91 -7.66
N LEU A 153 2.80 -11.77 -7.77
CA LEU A 153 2.31 -12.61 -6.68
C LEU A 153 3.11 -13.90 -6.53
N SER A 154 3.95 -14.29 -7.50
CA SER A 154 4.81 -15.49 -7.41
C SER A 154 5.71 -15.48 -6.16
N VAL A 155 6.08 -14.29 -5.67
CA VAL A 155 6.96 -14.06 -4.53
C VAL A 155 6.22 -14.43 -3.22
N PRO A 156 6.64 -15.49 -2.50
CA PRO A 156 5.97 -15.93 -1.27
C PRO A 156 5.85 -14.84 -0.21
N GLU A 157 6.88 -14.02 -0.05
CA GLU A 157 6.89 -12.92 0.91
C GLU A 157 5.79 -11.88 0.63
N THR A 158 5.43 -11.69 -0.65
CA THR A 158 4.31 -10.81 -1.04
C THR A 158 2.98 -11.41 -0.62
N ARG A 159 2.76 -12.71 -0.86
CA ARG A 159 1.52 -13.40 -0.43
C ARG A 159 1.39 -13.42 1.09
N ASP A 160 2.47 -13.74 1.80
CA ASP A 160 2.50 -13.73 3.27
C ASP A 160 2.22 -12.34 3.84
N GLN A 161 2.67 -11.28 3.15
CA GLN A 161 2.34 -9.90 3.51
C GLN A 161 0.85 -9.60 3.29
N MET A 162 0.27 -9.98 2.15
CA MET A 162 -1.17 -9.76 1.87
C MET A 162 -2.06 -10.54 2.84
N THR A 163 -1.72 -11.80 3.11
CA THR A 163 -2.40 -12.62 4.13
C THR A 163 -2.36 -11.95 5.50
N ARG A 164 -1.24 -11.33 5.88
CA ARG A 164 -1.16 -10.57 7.13
C ARG A 164 -2.04 -9.33 7.11
N TYR A 165 -2.04 -8.56 6.02
CA TYR A 165 -2.91 -7.38 5.88
C TYR A 165 -4.39 -7.71 5.90
N ALA A 166 -4.79 -8.92 5.48
CA ALA A 166 -6.18 -9.35 5.57
C ALA A 166 -6.69 -9.40 7.02
N SER A 167 -5.79 -9.51 8.02
CA SER A 167 -6.14 -9.44 9.45
C SER A 167 -6.56 -8.05 9.93
N LEU A 168 -6.42 -6.99 9.12
CA LEU A 168 -6.91 -5.65 9.43
C LEU A 168 -8.44 -5.51 9.29
N ASP A 169 -9.14 -6.60 8.93
CA ASP A 169 -10.61 -6.70 8.84
C ASP A 169 -11.25 -5.60 7.98
N GLY A 170 -10.56 -5.28 6.88
CA GLY A 170 -11.05 -4.33 5.88
C GLY A 170 -12.16 -4.91 5.01
N GLN A 171 -12.92 -4.02 4.37
CA GLN A 171 -13.98 -4.41 3.45
C GLN A 171 -13.47 -4.88 2.08
N CYS A 172 -12.25 -4.47 1.72
CA CYS A 172 -11.58 -4.84 0.49
C CYS A 172 -10.51 -5.88 0.80
N ASN A 173 -10.35 -6.90 -0.06
CA ASN A 173 -9.17 -7.74 0.00
C ASN A 173 -7.91 -6.86 -0.18
N PRO A 174 -6.84 -7.08 0.61
CA PRO A 174 -5.58 -6.39 0.41
C PRO A 174 -5.10 -6.55 -1.03
N ALA A 175 -4.53 -5.47 -1.57
CA ALA A 175 -4.08 -5.45 -2.94
C ALA A 175 -2.64 -4.99 -3.04
N ILE A 176 -1.90 -5.57 -3.97
CA ILE A 176 -0.67 -4.97 -4.46
C ILE A 176 -0.96 -4.09 -5.67
N ILE A 177 -0.15 -3.05 -5.82
CA ILE A 177 -0.21 -2.14 -6.95
C ILE A 177 1.10 -2.23 -7.71
N THR A 178 1.03 -2.59 -8.99
CA THR A 178 2.21 -2.66 -9.85
C THR A 178 2.06 -1.73 -11.05
N PRO A 179 3.16 -1.18 -11.58
CA PRO A 179 3.11 -0.40 -12.81
C PRO A 179 2.56 -1.19 -14.01
N GLN A 180 2.83 -2.51 -14.06
CA GLN A 180 2.52 -3.37 -15.20
C GLN A 180 1.06 -3.85 -15.21
N PHE A 181 0.49 -4.17 -14.05
CA PHE A 181 -0.84 -4.77 -13.94
C PHE A 181 -1.86 -3.90 -13.20
N GLY A 182 -1.43 -2.78 -12.61
CA GLY A 182 -2.29 -1.98 -11.75
C GLY A 182 -2.60 -2.72 -10.46
N ILE A 183 -3.89 -2.78 -10.09
CA ILE A 183 -4.36 -3.42 -8.85
C ILE A 183 -4.45 -4.94 -9.02
N ILE A 184 -3.76 -5.69 -8.17
CA ILE A 184 -3.89 -7.14 -8.05
C ILE A 184 -4.34 -7.47 -6.63
N ARG A 185 -5.43 -8.22 -6.48
CA ARG A 185 -5.96 -8.72 -5.21
C ARG A 185 -5.76 -10.23 -5.12
N GLU A 186 -5.57 -10.74 -3.90
CA GLU A 186 -5.77 -12.17 -3.60
C GLU A 186 -7.25 -12.50 -3.36
#